data_AF-A0A970DP37-F1
#
_entry.id   AF-A0A970DP37-F1
#
_cell.length_a   1.000
_cell.length_b   1.000
_cell.length_c   1.000
_cell.angle_alpha   90.00
_cell.angle_beta   90.00
_cell.angle_gamma   90.00
#
_symmetry.space_group_name_H-M   'P 1'
#
loop_
_entity.id
_entity.type
_entity.pdbx_description
1 polymer ?
#
loop_
_entity_poly.entity_id
_entity_poly.type
_entity_poly.pdbx_seq_one_letter_code
_entity_poly.pdbx_strand_id
1 'polypeptide(L)'
;MVEVIKILMDATNDIHDAILESSMLSQFNDKQLHFILIGIIGMIIFATTHILFKWLSKYSITAISFIYTMTVLIVIVFVIEIQQKLTGRGKMEFDDILAGLYGFLYLFLIYLFIRLCIYIVKMIIDKNFGRRKVDKERQ
;
A
#
# COMPACT_ATOMS: atom_id res chain seq x y z
N MET A 1 -1.99 15.53 -15.24
CA MET A 1 -1.50 14.14 -15.17
C MET A 1 -0.50 13.80 -16.28
N VAL A 2 -0.80 14.03 -17.57
CA VAL A 2 0.16 13.75 -18.67
C VAL A 2 1.52 14.41 -18.44
N GLU A 3 1.54 15.61 -17.87
CA GLU A 3 2.77 16.33 -17.52
C GLU A 3 3.56 15.66 -16.37
N VAL A 4 2.89 15.22 -15.31
CA VAL A 4 3.53 14.45 -14.22
C VAL A 4 4.06 13.12 -14.73
N ILE A 5 3.29 12.42 -15.56
CA ILE A 5 3.73 11.17 -16.18
C ILE A 5 4.93 11.42 -17.08
N LYS A 6 4.94 12.50 -17.87
CA LYS A 6 6.09 12.88 -18.70
C LYS A 6 7.32 13.17 -17.84
N ILE A 7 7.20 13.96 -16.77
CA ILE A 7 8.31 14.24 -15.85
C ILE A 7 8.86 12.93 -15.26
N LEU A 8 7.98 12.02 -14.84
CA LEU A 8 8.40 10.72 -14.31
C LEU A 8 9.05 9.84 -15.40
N MET A 9 8.54 9.90 -16.63
CA MET A 9 9.06 9.13 -17.77
C MET A 9 10.43 9.64 -18.19
N ASP A 10 10.59 10.97 -18.30
CA ASP A 10 11.85 11.64 -18.62
C ASP A 10 12.88 11.37 -17.52
N ALA A 11 12.52 11.50 -16.24
CA ALA A 11 13.40 11.14 -15.13
C ALA A 11 13.80 9.65 -15.15
N THR A 12 12.88 8.75 -15.55
CA THR A 12 13.18 7.32 -15.68
C THR A 12 14.15 7.07 -16.83
N ASN A 13 13.98 7.76 -17.96
CA ASN A 13 14.89 7.68 -19.10
C ASN A 13 16.28 8.24 -18.75
N ASP A 14 16.36 9.38 -18.06
CA ASP A 14 17.63 9.97 -17.62
C ASP A 14 18.40 9.01 -16.69
N ILE A 15 17.69 8.35 -15.77
CA ILE A 15 18.29 7.32 -14.91
C ILE A 15 18.76 6.13 -15.74
N HIS A 16 17.97 5.68 -16.71
CA HIS A 16 18.32 4.57 -17.60
C HIS A 16 19.59 4.88 -18.40
N ASP A 17 19.68 6.07 -18.96
CA ASP A 17 20.82 6.52 -19.76
C ASP A 17 22.08 6.70 -18.89
N ALA A 18 21.94 7.26 -17.67
CA ALA A 18 23.05 7.35 -16.72
C ALA A 18 23.60 5.97 -16.30
N ILE A 19 22.73 4.95 -16.22
CA ILE A 19 23.15 3.57 -15.92
C ILE A 19 23.87 2.96 -17.12
N LEU A 20 23.44 3.25 -18.35
CA LEU A 20 24.10 2.79 -19.57
C LEU A 20 25.49 3.43 -19.78
N GLU A 21 25.66 4.69 -19.38
CA GLU A 21 26.96 5.38 -19.46
C GLU A 21 27.97 4.88 -18.39
N SER A 22 27.51 4.17 -17.37
CA SER A 22 28.37 3.53 -16.36
C SER A 22 29.11 2.33 -16.96
N SER A 23 30.44 2.43 -17.04
CA SER A 23 31.36 1.47 -17.70
C SER A 23 31.32 0.03 -17.16
N MET A 24 30.73 -0.20 -16.00
CA MET A 24 30.54 -1.52 -15.38
C MET A 24 29.27 -2.24 -15.85
N LEU A 25 28.24 -1.50 -16.27
CA LEU A 25 26.92 -2.05 -16.61
C LEU A 25 26.57 -1.92 -18.10
N SER A 26 27.30 -1.09 -18.86
CA SER A 26 27.08 -0.89 -20.31
C SER A 26 27.33 -2.13 -21.18
N GLN A 27 27.94 -3.17 -20.61
CA GLN A 27 28.21 -4.45 -21.28
C GLN A 27 26.97 -5.34 -21.37
N PHE A 28 25.89 -5.01 -20.64
CA PHE A 28 24.65 -5.78 -20.60
C PHE A 28 23.63 -5.23 -21.60
N ASN A 29 22.89 -6.13 -22.25
CA ASN A 29 21.73 -5.73 -23.06
C ASN A 29 20.54 -5.34 -22.13
N ASP A 30 19.60 -4.54 -22.61
CA ASP A 30 18.43 -4.01 -21.88
C ASP A 30 17.71 -5.05 -21.03
N LYS A 31 17.55 -6.27 -21.54
CA LYS A 31 16.91 -7.39 -20.82
C LYS A 31 17.73 -7.85 -19.61
N GLN A 32 19.04 -7.95 -19.75
CA GLN A 32 19.94 -8.36 -18.67
C GLN A 32 20.04 -7.25 -17.63
N LEU A 33 20.10 -6.00 -18.08
CA LEU A 33 20.09 -4.84 -17.19
C LEU A 33 18.80 -4.79 -16.37
N HIS A 34 17.63 -4.94 -17.00
CA HIS A 34 16.35 -5.02 -16.30
C HIS A 34 16.30 -6.17 -15.29
N PHE A 35 16.79 -7.36 -15.65
CA PHE A 35 16.83 -8.50 -14.74
C PHE A 35 17.62 -8.19 -13.46
N ILE A 36 18.83 -7.64 -13.61
CA ILE A 36 19.70 -7.32 -12.48
C ILE A 36 19.11 -6.16 -11.68
N LEU A 37 18.69 -5.08 -12.34
CA LEU A 37 18.18 -3.88 -11.70
C LEU A 37 16.88 -4.15 -10.91
N ILE A 38 15.89 -4.79 -11.54
CA ILE A 38 14.63 -5.15 -10.89
C ILE A 38 14.88 -6.18 -9.79
N GLY A 39 15.80 -7.12 -9.98
CA GLY A 39 16.19 -8.08 -8.94
C GLY A 39 16.76 -7.40 -7.71
N ILE A 40 17.70 -6.46 -7.87
CA ILE A 40 18.32 -5.72 -6.76
C ILE A 40 17.29 -4.81 -6.07
N ILE A 41 16.54 -4.02 -6.84
CA ILE A 41 15.50 -3.13 -6.29
C ILE A 41 14.46 -3.96 -5.54
N GLY A 42 14.03 -5.09 -6.09
CA GLY A 42 13.09 -6.01 -5.46
C GLY A 42 13.62 -6.55 -4.13
N MET A 43 14.89 -6.95 -4.06
CA MET A 43 15.51 -7.41 -2.81
C MET A 43 15.65 -6.30 -1.77
N ILE A 44 15.95 -5.07 -2.18
CA ILE A 44 15.99 -3.90 -1.28
C ILE A 44 14.60 -3.62 -0.71
N ILE A 45 13.58 -3.54 -1.57
CA ILE A 45 12.19 -3.34 -1.15
C ILE A 45 11.75 -4.47 -0.21
N PHE A 46 12.07 -5.72 -0.53
CA PHE A 46 11.77 -6.86 0.34
C PHE A 46 12.44 -6.73 1.71
N ALA A 47 13.75 -6.44 1.77
CA ALA A 47 14.47 -6.30 3.03
C ALA A 47 13.88 -5.17 3.89
N THR A 48 13.63 -4.00 3.29
CA THR A 48 13.04 -2.84 3.97
C THR A 48 11.62 -3.14 4.48
N THR A 49 10.75 -3.66 3.62
CA THR A 49 9.37 -3.98 3.98
C THR A 49 9.30 -5.11 5.00
N HIS A 50 10.18 -6.11 4.92
CA HIS A 50 10.25 -7.20 5.89
C HIS A 50 10.59 -6.67 7.29
N ILE A 51 11.61 -5.82 7.42
CA ILE A 51 11.98 -5.19 8.70
C ILE A 51 10.82 -4.33 9.23
N LEU A 52 10.26 -3.49 8.37
CA LEU A 52 9.16 -2.59 8.74
C LEU A 52 7.92 -3.36 9.18
N PHE A 53 7.49 -4.38 8.43
CA PHE A 53 6.31 -5.18 8.76
C PHE A 53 6.53 -6.06 9.98
N LYS A 54 7.74 -6.60 10.19
CA LYS A 54 8.07 -7.33 11.43
C LYS A 54 8.01 -6.42 12.66
N TRP A 55 8.38 -5.15 12.51
CA TRP A 55 8.21 -4.18 13.59
C TRP A 55 6.73 -3.83 13.80
N LEU A 56 6.00 -3.54 12.72
CA LEU A 56 4.59 -3.15 12.77
C LEU A 56 3.67 -4.28 13.24
N SER A 57 4.04 -5.54 13.00
CA SER A 57 3.25 -6.72 13.40
C SER A 57 3.15 -6.87 14.91
N LYS A 58 4.11 -6.29 15.66
CA LYS A 58 4.05 -6.24 17.13
C LYS A 58 2.92 -5.32 17.63
N TYR A 59 2.51 -4.34 16.82
CA TYR A 59 1.47 -3.39 17.17
C TYR A 59 0.11 -3.79 16.60
N SER A 60 0.05 -4.07 15.30
CA SER A 60 -1.21 -4.41 14.64
C SER A 60 -1.01 -5.07 13.29
N ILE A 61 -1.50 -6.30 13.14
CA ILE A 61 -1.62 -6.97 11.84
C ILE A 61 -2.54 -6.18 10.90
N THR A 62 -3.58 -5.54 11.44
CA THR A 62 -4.50 -4.69 10.64
C THR A 62 -3.77 -3.54 9.96
N ALA A 63 -2.75 -2.95 10.60
CA ALA A 63 -1.97 -1.88 9.99
C ALA A 63 -1.14 -2.38 8.80
N ILE A 64 -0.58 -3.60 8.90
CA ILE A 64 0.13 -4.25 7.78
C ILE A 64 -0.84 -4.51 6.63
N SER A 65 -2.01 -5.09 6.92
CA SER A 65 -3.04 -5.34 5.91
C SER A 65 -3.47 -4.04 5.21
N PHE A 66 -3.65 -2.96 5.96
CA PHE A 66 -3.98 -1.64 5.40
C PHE A 66 -2.90 -1.14 4.44
N ILE A 67 -1.62 -1.15 4.85
CA ILE A 67 -0.51 -0.69 4.00
C ILE A 67 -0.43 -1.55 2.72
N TYR A 68 -0.50 -2.87 2.86
CA TYR A 68 -0.48 -3.77 1.71
C TYR A 68 -1.63 -3.50 0.74
N THR A 69 -2.86 -3.41 1.24
CA THR A 69 -4.04 -3.13 0.41
C THR A 69 -3.94 -1.76 -0.25
N MET A 70 -3.49 -0.72 0.47
CA MET A 70 -3.26 0.61 -0.11
C MET A 70 -2.28 0.56 -1.28
N THR A 71 -1.13 -0.10 -1.11
CA THR A 71 -0.11 -0.22 -2.17
C THR A 71 -0.68 -0.93 -3.40
N VAL A 72 -1.41 -2.03 -3.21
CA VAL A 72 -2.03 -2.77 -4.31
C VAL A 72 -3.09 -1.93 -5.02
N LEU A 73 -3.93 -1.20 -4.28
CA LEU A 73 -4.97 -0.35 -4.86
C LEU A 73 -4.38 0.79 -5.69
N ILE A 74 -3.29 1.43 -5.23
CA ILE A 74 -2.60 2.45 -6.03
C ILE A 74 -2.22 1.87 -7.39
N VAL A 75 -1.56 0.70 -7.44
CA VAL A 75 -1.17 0.06 -8.71
C VAL A 75 -2.38 -0.25 -9.58
N ILE A 76 -3.44 -0.83 -9.01
CA ILE A 76 -4.65 -1.19 -9.75
C ILE A 76 -5.31 0.04 -10.38
N VAL A 77 -5.51 1.10 -9.60
CA VAL A 77 -6.17 2.32 -10.07
C VAL A 77 -5.35 2.98 -11.17
N PHE A 78 -4.02 3.06 -11.03
CA PHE A 78 -3.15 3.54 -12.11
C PHE A 78 -3.29 2.71 -13.39
N VAL A 79 -3.31 1.39 -13.29
CA VAL A 79 -3.46 0.50 -14.47
C VAL A 79 -4.81 0.74 -15.17
N ILE A 80 -5.89 0.89 -14.41
CA ILE A 80 -7.23 1.17 -14.94
C ILE A 80 -7.25 2.51 -15.68
N GLU A 81 -6.71 3.57 -15.07
CA GLU A 81 -6.66 4.90 -15.68
C GLU A 81 -5.84 4.93 -16.98
N ILE A 82 -4.65 4.30 -16.97
CA ILE A 82 -3.83 4.18 -18.18
C ILE A 82 -4.61 3.45 -19.28
N GLN A 83 -5.27 2.33 -18.95
CA GLN A 83 -6.05 1.56 -19.91
C GLN A 83 -7.23 2.37 -20.47
N GLN A 84 -7.93 3.14 -19.64
CA GLN A 84 -9.04 3.99 -20.09
C GLN A 84 -8.55 5.08 -21.04
N LYS A 85 -7.39 5.69 -20.76
CA LYS A 85 -6.77 6.66 -21.65
C LYS A 85 -6.38 6.08 -23.00
N LEU A 86 -5.79 4.88 -23.01
CA LEU A 86 -5.38 4.18 -24.23
C LEU A 86 -6.57 3.72 -25.08
N THR A 87 -7.67 3.31 -24.45
CA THR A 87 -8.88 2.84 -25.14
C THR A 87 -9.85 3.95 -25.53
N GLY A 88 -9.55 5.21 -25.20
CA GLY A 88 -10.40 6.37 -25.48
C GLY A 88 -11.73 6.36 -24.73
N ARG A 89 -11.89 5.50 -23.72
CA ARG A 89 -13.12 5.36 -22.91
C ARG A 89 -13.23 6.35 -21.77
N GLY A 90 -12.15 7.08 -21.47
CA GLY A 90 -12.09 8.10 -20.43
C GLY A 90 -10.94 9.07 -20.65
N LYS A 91 -10.97 10.20 -19.93
CA LYS A 91 -9.79 11.05 -19.76
C LYS A 91 -9.00 10.49 -18.58
N MET A 92 -7.68 10.46 -18.69
CA MET A 92 -6.83 10.12 -17.55
C MET A 92 -6.80 11.32 -16.60
N GLU A 93 -7.57 11.27 -15.52
CA GLU A 93 -7.63 12.37 -14.54
C GLU A 93 -7.03 11.92 -13.21
N PHE A 94 -6.21 12.78 -12.60
CA PHE A 94 -5.53 12.41 -11.35
C PHE A 94 -6.55 12.34 -10.21
N ASP A 95 -7.63 13.10 -10.35
CA ASP A 95 -8.75 13.11 -9.43
C ASP A 95 -9.50 11.77 -9.42
N ASP A 96 -9.54 11.02 -10.53
CA ASP A 96 -10.11 9.67 -10.56
C ASP A 96 -9.26 8.69 -9.73
N ILE A 97 -7.93 8.85 -9.78
CA ILE A 97 -7.02 8.09 -8.91
C ILE A 97 -7.28 8.41 -7.44
N LEU A 98 -7.32 9.70 -7.10
CA LEU A 98 -7.59 10.15 -5.74
C LEU A 98 -8.96 9.68 -5.24
N ALA A 99 -10.00 9.76 -6.08
CA ALA A 99 -11.34 9.31 -5.76
C ALA A 99 -11.38 7.81 -5.43
N GLY A 100 -10.68 6.99 -6.24
CA GLY A 100 -10.54 5.55 -5.97
C GLY A 100 -9.90 5.27 -4.61
N LEU A 101 -8.82 5.99 -4.28
CA LEU A 101 -8.14 5.84 -2.99
C LEU A 101 -8.97 6.36 -1.81
N TYR A 102 -9.66 7.50 -1.98
CA TYR A 102 -10.56 8.06 -0.97
C TYR A 102 -11.74 7.13 -0.68
N GLY A 103 -12.29 6.46 -1.70
CA GLY A 103 -13.33 5.46 -1.52
C GLY A 103 -12.89 4.34 -0.58
N PHE A 104 -11.68 3.82 -0.77
CA PHE A 104 -11.12 2.82 0.14
C PHE A 104 -10.91 3.38 1.55
N LEU A 105 -10.31 4.57 1.70
CA LEU A 105 -10.09 5.19 3.00
C LEU A 105 -11.40 5.41 3.77
N TYR A 106 -12.43 5.88 3.08
CA TYR A 106 -13.75 6.10 3.67
C TYR A 106 -14.37 4.80 4.19
N LEU A 107 -14.39 3.74 3.38
CA LEU A 107 -14.90 2.43 3.80
C LEU A 107 -14.06 1.79 4.92
N PHE A 108 -12.74 2.00 4.89
CA PHE A 108 -11.84 1.51 5.94
C PHE A 108 -12.10 2.21 7.29
N LEU A 109 -12.40 3.51 7.28
CA LEU A 109 -12.81 4.24 8.49
C LEU A 109 -14.11 3.69 9.08
N ILE A 110 -15.10 3.37 8.24
CA ILE A 110 -16.35 2.71 8.68
C ILE A 110 -16.02 1.35 9.33
N TYR A 111 -15.15 0.55 8.71
CA TYR A 111 -14.70 -0.70 9.29
C TYR A 111 -14.05 -0.53 10.68
N LEU A 112 -13.16 0.46 10.83
CA LEU A 112 -12.52 0.76 12.13
C LEU A 112 -13.55 1.18 13.18
N PHE A 113 -14.53 1.99 12.79
CA PHE A 113 -15.62 2.41 13.67
C PHE A 113 -16.44 1.21 14.17
N ILE A 114 -16.85 0.31 13.28
CA ILE A 114 -17.58 -0.91 13.64
C ILE A 114 -16.75 -1.77 14.62
N ARG A 115 -15.46 -1.96 14.34
CA ARG A 115 -14.56 -2.73 15.22
C ARG A 115 -14.44 -2.10 16.61
N LEU A 116 -14.38 -0.77 16.67
CA LEU A 116 -14.36 -0.02 17.93
C LEU A 116 -15.66 -0.22 18.72
N CYS A 117 -16.82 -0.12 18.07
CA CYS A 117 -18.11 -0.36 18.72
C CYS A 117 -18.20 -1.78 19.31
N ILE A 118 -17.80 -2.80 18.55
CA ILE A 118 -17.79 -4.20 19.03
C ILE A 118 -16.87 -4.35 20.25
N TYR A 119 -15.69 -3.74 20.23
CA TYR A 119 -14.76 -3.78 21.35
C TYR A 119 -15.36 -3.15 22.62
N ILE A 120 -16.00 -1.98 22.50
CA ILE A 120 -16.65 -1.30 23.62
C ILE A 120 -17.79 -2.16 24.19
N VAL A 121 -18.63 -2.75 23.34
CA VAL A 121 -19.73 -3.62 23.79
C VAL A 121 -19.20 -4.82 24.57
N LYS A 122 -18.17 -5.50 24.06
CA LYS A 122 -17.52 -6.62 24.77
C LYS A 122 -16.97 -6.19 26.13
N MET A 123 -16.27 -5.06 26.17
CA MET A 123 -15.71 -4.51 27.41
C MET A 123 -16.79 -4.24 28.47
N ILE A 124 -17.96 -3.76 28.07
CA ILE A 124 -19.09 -3.51 28.99
C ILE A 124 -19.67 -4.83 29.51
N ILE A 125 -19.86 -5.82 28.64
CA ILE A 125 -20.41 -7.15 29.01
C ILE A 125 -19.47 -7.86 30.00
N ASP A 126 -18.17 -7.90 29.70
CA ASP A 126 -17.17 -8.59 30.53
C ASP A 126 -17.00 -7.93 31.90
N LYS A 127 -17.03 -6.59 31.96
CA LYS A 127 -17.00 -5.85 33.24
C LYS A 127 -18.21 -6.13 34.13
N ASN A 128 -19.38 -6.39 33.52
CA ASN A 128 -20.59 -6.78 34.25
C ASN A 128 -20.55 -8.24 34.72
N PHE A 129 -19.87 -9.14 34.02
CA PHE A 129 -19.68 -10.54 34.47
C PHE A 129 -18.65 -10.68 35.60
N GLY A 130 -17.58 -9.88 35.60
CA GLY A 130 -16.58 -9.87 36.68
C GLY A 130 -17.13 -9.40 38.03
N ARG A 131 -18.03 -8.41 38.04
CA ARG A 131 -18.69 -7.93 39.28
C ARG A 131 -19.65 -8.97 39.89
N ARG A 132 -20.40 -9.71 39.07
CA ARG A 132 -21.37 -10.71 39.57
C ARG A 132 -20.74 -11.92 40.28
N LYS A 133 -19.47 -12.25 40.00
CA LYS A 133 -18.76 -13.32 40.73
C LYS A 133 -18.30 -12.87 42.12
N VAL A 134 -17.76 -11.66 42.24
CA VAL A 134 -17.27 -11.12 43.53
C VAL A 134 -18.40 -10.93 44.54
N ASP A 135 -19.59 -10.53 44.09
CA ASP A 135 -20.76 -10.36 44.97
C ASP A 135 -21.37 -11.69 45.44
N LYS A 136 -21.15 -12.79 44.72
CA LYS A 136 -21.60 -14.14 45.11
C LYS A 136 -20.64 -14.87 46.06
N GLU A 137 -19.36 -14.52 46.08
CA GLU A 137 -18.37 -15.10 47.01
C GLU A 137 -18.31 -14.38 48.38
N ARG A 138 -19.04 -13.26 48.52
CA ARG A 138 -19.16 -12.48 49.77
C ARG A 138 -20.47 -12.72 50.53
N GLN A 139 -21.32 -13.62 50.07
CA GLN A 139 -22.53 -14.10 50.75
C GLN A 139 -22.30 -15.55 51.22
#